data_AF-A0A0S3TDT6-F1
#
_entry.id   AF-A0A0S3TDT6-F1
#
_cell.length_a   1.000
_cell.length_b   1.000
_cell.length_c   1.000
_cell.angle_alpha   90.00
_cell.angle_beta   90.00
_cell.angle_gamma   90.00
#
_symmetry.space_group_name_H-M   'P 1'
#
loop_
_entity.id
_entity.type
_entity.pdbx_description
1 polymer ?
#
loop_
_entity_poly.entity_id
_entity_poly.type
_entity_poly.pdbx_seq_one_letter_code
_entity_poly.pdbx_strand_id
1 'polypeptide(L)'
;MVFLSLTLYQQTLELIQQERVGLSSKLSEKRAYYSKVAEDMNAKLQKQQEWVSSTRKISRELQKHDLATGKVVGEISKAEGKTGATCNLLVDNLGSVARTNLINELDSAKARLEEILTLKAKVLTENTKIKLAIEDVKCRENEFKPELKAAGLTALEEEYKALLLDKAGETEYLQSLENQVEKLKEIRHVVKCACGEEYNVALNK
;
A
#
# COMPACT_ATOMS: atom_id res chain seq x y z
N MET A 1 -18.95 22.00 33.32
CA MET A 1 -19.33 21.07 32.23
C MET A 1 -18.66 21.45 30.89
N VAL A 2 -18.64 22.73 30.50
CA VAL A 2 -17.99 23.25 29.28
C VAL A 2 -16.48 22.97 29.20
N PHE A 3 -15.74 23.08 30.31
CA PHE A 3 -14.30 22.78 30.33
C PHE A 3 -13.97 21.32 29.98
N LEU A 4 -14.81 20.38 30.44
CA LEU A 4 -14.62 18.94 30.17
C LEU A 4 -14.90 18.59 28.70
N SER A 5 -15.87 19.27 28.06
CA SER A 5 -16.15 19.05 26.63
C SER A 5 -15.06 19.64 25.74
N LEU A 6 -14.46 20.77 26.13
CA LEU A 6 -13.35 21.37 25.40
C LEU A 6 -12.09 20.48 25.43
N THR A 7 -11.76 19.91 26.60
CA THR A 7 -10.62 19.00 26.74
C THR A 7 -10.82 17.69 25.98
N LEU A 8 -12.03 17.13 25.98
CA LEU A 8 -12.35 15.91 25.24
C LEU A 8 -12.23 16.12 23.73
N TYR A 9 -12.70 17.28 23.24
CA TYR A 9 -12.59 17.66 21.83
C TYR A 9 -11.13 17.80 21.39
N GLN A 10 -10.29 18.44 22.21
CA GLN A 10 -8.86 18.58 21.94
C GLN A 10 -8.15 17.22 21.87
N GLN A 11 -8.41 16.33 22.82
CA GLN A 11 -7.86 14.97 22.82
C GLN A 11 -8.29 14.16 21.60
N THR A 12 -9.55 14.32 21.16
CA THR A 12 -10.07 13.62 19.99
C THR A 12 -9.38 14.10 18.71
N LEU A 13 -9.13 15.41 18.59
CA LEU A 13 -8.38 15.96 17.46
C LEU A 13 -6.93 15.47 17.42
N GLU A 14 -6.26 15.39 18.57
CA GLU A 14 -4.89 14.86 18.65
C GLU A 14 -4.82 13.40 18.21
N LEU A 15 -5.77 12.57 18.63
CA LEU A 15 -5.86 11.17 18.21
C LEU A 15 -6.09 11.03 16.69
N ILE A 16 -7.01 11.80 16.12
CA ILE A 16 -7.26 11.80 14.67
C ILE A 16 -6.01 12.23 13.90
N GLN A 17 -5.32 13.26 14.38
CA GLN A 17 -4.09 13.75 13.76
C GLN A 17 -2.99 12.69 13.79
N GLN A 18 -2.84 11.98 14.92
CA GLN A 18 -1.87 10.90 15.09
C GLN A 18 -2.18 9.71 14.19
N GLU A 19 -3.44 9.26 14.13
CA GLU A 19 -3.86 8.16 13.25
C GLU A 19 -3.65 8.51 11.78
N ARG A 20 -3.97 9.73 11.36
CA ARG A 20 -3.75 10.21 9.99
C ARG A 20 -2.28 10.12 9.61
N VAL A 21 -1.38 10.59 10.47
CA VAL A 21 0.07 10.55 10.21
C VAL A 21 0.57 9.10 10.18
N GLY A 22 0.12 8.25 11.11
CA GLY A 22 0.49 6.83 11.15
C GLY A 22 0.03 6.06 9.92
N LEU A 23 -1.20 6.28 9.46
CA LEU A 23 -1.73 5.68 8.24
C LEU A 23 -1.00 6.17 7.00
N SER A 24 -0.72 7.48 6.91
CA SER A 24 0.03 8.07 5.80
C SER A 24 1.43 7.45 5.66
N SER A 25 2.13 7.27 6.79
CA SER A 25 3.45 6.61 6.81
C SER A 25 3.37 5.16 6.30
N LYS A 26 2.43 4.35 6.83
CA LYS A 26 2.23 2.95 6.39
C LYS A 26 1.88 2.86 4.90
N LEU A 27 1.07 3.79 4.39
CA LEU A 27 0.67 3.81 2.99
C LEU A 27 1.83 4.18 2.06
N SER A 28 2.68 5.11 2.50
CA SER A 28 3.94 5.44 1.82
C SER A 28 4.88 4.23 1.74
N GLU A 29 5.06 3.51 2.84
CA GLU A 29 5.91 2.32 2.90
C GLU A 29 5.38 1.19 2.00
N LYS A 30 4.07 0.93 2.03
CA LYS A 30 3.39 0.01 1.10
C LYS A 30 3.61 0.40 -0.35
N ARG A 31 3.47 1.68 -0.69
CA ARG A 31 3.68 2.18 -2.06
C ARG A 31 5.13 1.99 -2.50
N ALA A 32 6.10 2.27 -1.64
CA ALA A 32 7.52 2.04 -1.92
C ALA A 32 7.81 0.55 -2.15
N TYR A 33 7.25 -0.33 -1.32
CA TYR A 33 7.38 -1.79 -1.49
C TYR A 33 6.84 -2.25 -2.85
N TYR A 34 5.61 -1.88 -3.20
CA TYR A 34 5.02 -2.29 -4.48
C TYR A 34 5.77 -1.72 -5.69
N SER A 35 6.28 -0.48 -5.59
CA SER A 35 7.12 0.10 -6.63
C SER A 35 8.38 -0.74 -6.87
N LYS A 36 9.06 -1.14 -5.79
CA LYS A 36 10.26 -1.99 -5.86
C LYS A 36 9.97 -3.37 -6.46
N VAL A 37 8.84 -3.98 -6.11
CA VAL A 37 8.41 -5.26 -6.70
C VAL A 37 8.12 -5.10 -8.19
N ALA A 38 7.45 -4.02 -8.60
CA ALA A 38 7.18 -3.75 -10.00
C ALA A 38 8.48 -3.55 -10.81
N GLU A 39 9.44 -2.82 -10.26
CA GLU A 39 10.78 -2.65 -10.86
C GLU A 39 11.51 -3.99 -11.02
N ASP A 40 11.53 -4.85 -9.99
CA ASP A 40 12.18 -6.16 -10.06
C ASP A 40 11.51 -7.10 -11.08
N MET A 41 10.16 -7.10 -11.14
CA MET A 41 9.43 -7.87 -12.16
C MET A 41 9.74 -7.38 -13.57
N ASN A 42 9.78 -6.06 -13.78
CA ASN A 42 10.14 -5.48 -15.07
C ASN A 42 11.57 -5.82 -15.47
N ALA A 43 12.54 -5.74 -14.54
CA ALA A 43 13.92 -6.12 -14.81
C ALA A 43 14.05 -7.60 -15.21
N LYS A 44 13.33 -8.50 -14.52
CA LYS A 44 13.29 -9.93 -14.86
C LYS A 44 12.68 -10.19 -16.23
N LEU A 45 11.57 -9.50 -16.56
CA LEU A 45 10.91 -9.62 -17.85
C LEU A 45 11.83 -9.15 -18.99
N GLN A 46 12.50 -8.01 -18.80
CA GLN A 46 13.44 -7.47 -19.77
C GLN A 46 14.60 -8.44 -20.03
N LYS A 47 15.17 -9.03 -18.96
CA LYS A 47 16.22 -10.06 -19.09
C LYS A 47 15.75 -11.28 -19.88
N GLN A 48 14.51 -11.73 -19.69
CA GLN A 48 13.96 -12.83 -20.49
C GLN A 48 13.80 -12.43 -21.96
N GLN A 49 13.36 -11.21 -22.24
CA GLN A 49 13.20 -10.70 -23.60
C GLN A 49 14.56 -10.55 -24.33
N GLU A 50 15.59 -10.11 -23.62
CA GLU A 50 16.98 -10.06 -24.10
C GLU A 50 17.53 -11.47 -24.39
N TRP A 51 17.24 -12.44 -23.52
CA TRP A 51 17.63 -13.84 -23.75
C TRP A 51 16.95 -14.42 -24.99
N VAL A 52 15.62 -14.27 -25.14
CA VAL A 52 14.88 -14.77 -26.31
C VAL A 52 15.36 -14.11 -27.60
N SER A 53 15.61 -12.80 -27.57
CA SER A 53 16.12 -12.08 -28.74
C SER A 53 17.53 -12.50 -29.12
N SER A 54 18.39 -12.81 -28.15
CA SER A 54 19.75 -13.34 -28.37
C SER A 54 19.71 -14.76 -28.93
N THR A 55 18.90 -15.66 -28.38
CA THR A 55 18.72 -17.02 -28.91
C THR A 55 18.19 -17.01 -30.34
N ARG A 56 17.24 -16.11 -30.65
CA ARG A 56 16.72 -15.95 -32.01
C ARG A 56 17.79 -15.47 -33.00
N LYS A 57 18.74 -14.63 -32.58
CA LYS A 57 19.86 -14.20 -33.43
C LYS A 57 20.79 -15.37 -33.74
N ILE A 58 21.15 -16.17 -32.74
CA ILE A 58 22.00 -17.36 -32.89
C ILE A 58 21.38 -18.38 -33.85
N SER A 59 20.07 -18.67 -33.73
CA SER A 59 19.39 -19.57 -34.66
C SER A 59 19.42 -19.10 -36.12
N ARG A 60 19.34 -17.77 -36.37
CA ARG A 60 19.44 -17.23 -37.74
C ARG A 60 20.86 -17.31 -38.30
N GLU A 61 21.89 -17.22 -37.46
CA GLU A 61 23.29 -17.37 -37.89
C GLU A 61 23.63 -18.82 -38.20
N LEU A 62 23.13 -19.77 -37.40
CA LEU A 62 23.29 -21.21 -37.67
C LEU A 62 22.65 -21.63 -39.01
N GLN A 63 21.46 -21.09 -39.31
CA GLN A 63 20.74 -21.35 -40.56
C GLN A 63 21.48 -20.80 -41.81
N LYS A 64 22.31 -19.75 -41.64
CA LYS A 64 23.16 -19.21 -42.73
C LYS A 64 24.39 -20.09 -42.99
N HIS A 65 24.94 -20.75 -41.97
CA HIS A 65 26.09 -21.65 -42.10
C HIS A 65 25.71 -22.99 -42.77
N ASP A 66 24.53 -23.55 -42.49
CA ASP A 66 24.06 -24.77 -43.15
C ASP A 66 23.83 -24.58 -44.67
N LEU A 67 23.39 -23.39 -45.10
CA LEU A 67 23.22 -23.06 -46.52
C LEU A 67 24.54 -22.85 -47.27
N ALA A 68 25.65 -22.57 -46.57
CA ALA A 68 26.98 -22.36 -47.16
C ALA A 68 27.78 -23.67 -47.34
N THR A 69 27.39 -24.75 -46.66
CA THR A 69 28.16 -26.01 -46.62
C THR A 69 27.61 -27.08 -47.59
N GLY A 70 26.71 -26.69 -48.49
CA GLY A 70 26.03 -27.58 -49.45
C GLY A 70 26.59 -27.51 -50.88
N LYS A 71 27.92 -27.51 -51.10
CA LYS A 71 28.48 -27.71 -52.45
C LYS A 71 29.98 -28.07 -52.46
N VAL A 72 30.32 -29.34 -52.26
CA VAL A 72 31.50 -29.96 -52.92
C VAL A 72 31.16 -31.40 -53.28
N VAL A 73 30.89 -31.62 -54.56
CA VAL A 73 30.88 -32.94 -55.22
C VAL A 73 32.16 -33.03 -56.06
N GLY A 74 32.82 -34.19 -55.96
CA GLY A 74 33.91 -34.66 -56.82
C GLY A 74 35.18 -34.93 -56.00
N GLU A 75 35.95 -36.01 -56.14
CA GLU A 75 35.93 -37.28 -56.88
C GLU A 75 37.22 -38.04 -56.41
N ILE A 76 37.40 -39.31 -56.79
CA ILE A 76 38.69 -40.08 -56.87
C ILE A 76 39.08 -41.01 -55.67
N SER A 77 38.71 -42.30 -55.85
CA SER A 77 39.52 -43.54 -55.89
C SER A 77 40.41 -44.07 -54.73
N LYS A 78 40.09 -45.32 -54.33
CA LYS A 78 40.91 -46.51 -53.93
C LYS A 78 42.20 -46.35 -53.10
N ALA A 79 42.25 -47.02 -51.94
CA ALA A 79 43.29 -48.02 -51.59
C ALA A 79 42.91 -48.82 -50.31
N GLU A 80 43.21 -50.12 -50.35
CA GLU A 80 43.05 -51.11 -49.27
C GLU A 80 44.01 -50.86 -48.09
N GLY A 81 43.67 -51.33 -46.88
CA GLY A 81 44.66 -51.43 -45.80
C GLY A 81 44.09 -51.63 -44.40
N LYS A 82 44.28 -52.83 -43.87
CA LYS A 82 43.81 -53.34 -42.57
C LYS A 82 44.73 -52.89 -41.42
N THR A 83 44.19 -52.27 -40.37
CA THR A 83 44.72 -52.30 -38.99
C THR A 83 43.60 -51.77 -38.09
N GLY A 84 42.97 -52.60 -37.26
CA GLY A 84 43.57 -53.13 -36.05
C GLY A 84 42.93 -52.39 -34.88
N ALA A 85 41.90 -53.00 -34.29
CA ALA A 85 41.23 -52.46 -33.12
C ALA A 85 42.22 -52.30 -31.97
N THR A 86 42.42 -51.07 -31.52
CA THR A 86 42.84 -50.77 -30.15
C THR A 86 41.74 -49.95 -29.52
N CYS A 87 40.95 -50.63 -28.69
CA CYS A 87 39.93 -50.03 -27.87
C CYS A 87 40.53 -49.13 -26.77
N ASN A 88 39.80 -48.05 -26.52
CA ASN A 88 39.55 -47.40 -25.22
C ASN A 88 40.65 -46.54 -24.61
N LEU A 89 40.37 -45.24 -24.52
CA LEU A 89 39.97 -44.55 -23.28
C LEU A 89 39.97 -43.05 -23.59
N LEU A 90 38.81 -42.39 -23.71
CA LEU A 90 38.66 -40.94 -23.44
C LEU A 90 37.22 -40.36 -23.62
N VAL A 91 36.14 -41.16 -23.58
CA VAL A 91 34.77 -40.62 -23.80
C VAL A 91 33.76 -40.95 -22.69
N ASP A 92 34.15 -41.59 -21.59
CA ASP A 92 33.18 -41.89 -20.51
C ASP A 92 33.00 -40.75 -19.48
N ASN A 93 33.98 -39.84 -19.36
CA ASN A 93 33.92 -38.75 -18.37
C ASN A 93 33.04 -37.56 -18.81
N LEU A 94 32.96 -37.25 -20.11
CA LEU A 94 32.18 -36.10 -20.59
C LEU A 94 30.67 -36.35 -20.48
N GLY A 95 30.23 -37.58 -20.78
CA GLY A 95 28.83 -37.99 -20.66
C GLY A 95 28.35 -38.19 -19.22
N SER A 96 29.27 -38.42 -18.28
CA SER A 96 28.96 -38.48 -16.84
C SER A 96 28.70 -37.08 -16.27
N VAL A 97 29.58 -36.11 -16.52
CA VAL A 97 29.44 -34.73 -16.03
C VAL A 97 28.18 -34.05 -16.57
N ALA A 98 27.89 -34.21 -17.86
CA ALA A 98 26.67 -33.66 -18.46
C ALA A 98 25.38 -34.24 -17.83
N ARG A 99 25.37 -35.54 -17.52
CA ARG A 99 24.25 -36.19 -16.82
C ARG A 99 24.11 -35.68 -15.39
N THR A 100 25.20 -35.54 -14.65
CA THR A 100 25.18 -35.00 -13.28
C THR A 100 24.66 -33.57 -13.24
N ASN A 101 25.06 -32.72 -14.20
CA ASN A 101 24.55 -31.35 -14.29
C ASN A 101 23.03 -31.30 -14.56
N LEU A 102 22.53 -32.15 -15.46
CA LEU A 102 21.09 -32.22 -15.74
C LEU A 102 20.28 -32.70 -14.53
N ILE A 103 20.81 -33.64 -13.74
CA ILE A 103 20.17 -34.10 -12.50
C ILE A 103 20.09 -32.95 -11.49
N ASN A 104 21.16 -32.17 -11.32
CA ASN A 104 21.18 -31.02 -10.42
C ASN A 104 20.19 -29.92 -10.85
N GLU A 105 20.10 -29.62 -12.14
CA GLU A 105 19.11 -28.67 -12.68
C GLU A 105 17.68 -29.17 -12.49
N LEU A 106 17.44 -30.47 -12.67
CA LEU A 106 16.14 -31.09 -12.42
C LEU A 106 15.73 -30.97 -10.94
N ASP A 107 16.64 -31.25 -10.02
CA ASP A 107 16.36 -31.17 -8.58
C ASP A 107 16.18 -29.72 -8.12
N SER A 108 16.94 -28.78 -8.68
CA SER A 108 16.72 -27.33 -8.50
C SER A 108 15.34 -26.89 -9.01
N ALA A 109 14.92 -27.36 -10.18
CA ALA A 109 13.61 -27.07 -10.74
C ALA A 109 12.47 -27.66 -9.89
N LYS A 110 12.63 -28.89 -9.36
CA LYS A 110 11.68 -29.49 -8.41
C LYS A 110 11.56 -28.66 -7.13
N ALA A 111 12.67 -28.22 -6.55
CA ALA A 111 12.66 -27.39 -5.35
C ALA A 111 11.92 -26.07 -5.59
N ARG A 112 12.14 -25.42 -6.74
CA ARG A 112 11.40 -24.21 -7.14
C ARG A 112 9.90 -24.46 -7.31
N LEU A 113 9.52 -25.61 -7.86
CA LEU A 113 8.10 -25.97 -8.01
C LEU A 113 7.42 -26.11 -6.64
N GLU A 114 8.08 -26.77 -5.68
CA GLU A 114 7.55 -26.93 -4.31
C GLU A 114 7.41 -25.59 -3.59
N GLU A 115 8.36 -24.68 -3.79
CA GLU A 115 8.26 -23.31 -3.26
C GLU A 115 7.05 -22.58 -3.86
N ILE A 116 6.84 -22.67 -5.17
CA ILE A 116 5.67 -22.08 -5.86
C ILE A 116 4.36 -22.67 -5.33
N LEU A 117 4.28 -23.98 -5.14
CA LEU A 117 3.09 -24.64 -4.60
C LEU A 117 2.79 -24.17 -3.17
N THR A 118 3.83 -24.02 -2.35
CA THR A 118 3.71 -23.50 -0.99
C THR A 118 3.22 -22.05 -0.98
N LEU A 119 3.79 -21.19 -1.84
CA LEU A 119 3.36 -19.79 -1.98
C LEU A 119 1.94 -19.69 -2.51
N LYS A 120 1.55 -20.54 -3.47
CA LYS A 120 0.18 -20.62 -3.98
C LYS A 120 -0.82 -20.94 -2.87
N ALA A 121 -0.51 -21.89 -2.00
CA ALA A 121 -1.37 -22.23 -0.86
C ALA A 121 -1.52 -21.05 0.13
N LYS A 122 -0.42 -20.33 0.41
CA LYS A 122 -0.46 -19.12 1.25
C LYS A 122 -1.33 -18.02 0.64
N VAL A 123 -1.14 -17.71 -0.65
CA VAL A 123 -1.95 -16.71 -1.37
C VAL A 123 -3.43 -17.07 -1.39
N LEU A 124 -3.76 -18.35 -1.62
CA LEU A 124 -5.14 -18.83 -1.54
C LEU A 124 -5.76 -18.56 -0.17
N THR A 125 -5.02 -18.89 0.88
CA THR A 125 -5.47 -18.67 2.27
C THR A 125 -5.67 -17.18 2.57
N GLU A 126 -4.75 -16.31 2.15
CA GLU A 126 -4.87 -14.86 2.32
C GLU A 126 -6.04 -14.28 1.53
N ASN A 127 -6.26 -14.72 0.29
CA ASN A 127 -7.41 -14.31 -0.51
C ASN A 127 -8.73 -14.66 0.18
N THR A 128 -8.84 -15.85 0.79
CA THR A 128 -10.03 -16.23 1.56
C THR A 128 -10.23 -15.31 2.77
N LYS A 129 -9.16 -14.97 3.50
CA LYS A 129 -9.24 -14.03 4.63
C LYS A 129 -9.68 -12.65 4.20
N ILE A 130 -9.12 -12.13 3.11
CA ILE A 130 -9.49 -10.82 2.55
C ILE A 130 -10.96 -10.82 2.11
N LYS A 131 -11.41 -11.89 1.46
CA LYS A 131 -12.82 -12.04 1.07
C LYS A 131 -13.75 -11.94 2.29
N LEU A 132 -13.43 -12.66 3.37
CA LEU A 132 -14.20 -12.61 4.62
C LEU A 132 -14.19 -11.21 5.25
N ALA A 133 -13.04 -10.53 5.26
CA ALA A 133 -12.93 -9.17 5.78
C ALA A 133 -13.76 -8.15 4.95
N ILE A 134 -13.81 -8.32 3.62
CA ILE A 134 -14.65 -7.48 2.75
C ILE A 134 -16.13 -7.72 3.05
N GLU A 135 -16.55 -8.97 3.21
CA GLU A 135 -17.93 -9.33 3.55
C GLU A 135 -18.35 -8.70 4.89
N ASP A 136 -17.47 -8.78 5.89
CA ASP A 136 -17.65 -8.20 7.22
C ASP A 136 -17.75 -6.66 7.18
N VAL A 137 -16.91 -5.98 6.40
CA VAL A 137 -17.02 -4.52 6.18
C VAL A 137 -18.36 -4.16 5.54
N LYS A 138 -18.82 -4.91 4.53
CA LYS A 138 -20.12 -4.67 3.89
C LYS A 138 -21.29 -4.86 4.86
N CYS A 139 -21.22 -5.86 5.73
CA CYS A 139 -22.24 -6.05 6.77
C CYS A 139 -22.29 -4.84 7.72
N ARG A 140 -21.13 -4.37 8.20
CA ARG A 140 -21.05 -3.16 9.04
C ARG A 140 -21.53 -1.90 8.32
N GLU A 141 -21.22 -1.75 7.03
CA GLU A 141 -21.73 -0.65 6.23
C GLU A 141 -23.26 -0.61 6.30
N ASN A 142 -23.92 -1.76 6.27
CA ASN A 142 -25.37 -1.87 6.40
C ASN A 142 -25.92 -1.50 7.78
N GLU A 143 -25.11 -1.46 8.83
CA GLU A 143 -25.53 -1.03 10.18
C GLU A 143 -25.66 0.49 10.30
N PHE A 144 -25.06 1.28 9.40
CA PHE A 144 -25.21 2.73 9.42
C PHE A 144 -26.63 3.18 9.07
N LYS A 145 -27.05 4.28 9.68
CA LYS A 145 -28.33 4.93 9.40
C LYS A 145 -28.44 5.28 7.91
N PRO A 146 -29.62 5.11 7.27
CA PRO A 146 -29.81 5.41 5.85
C PRO A 146 -29.42 6.83 5.47
N GLU A 147 -29.67 7.80 6.36
CA GLU A 147 -29.35 9.21 6.18
C GLU A 147 -27.84 9.42 6.06
N LEU A 148 -27.03 8.70 6.84
CA LEU A 148 -25.57 8.76 6.78
C LEU A 148 -25.00 8.04 5.55
N LYS A 149 -25.68 7.02 5.03
CA LYS A 149 -25.32 6.36 3.77
C LYS A 149 -25.66 7.20 2.55
N ALA A 150 -26.75 7.96 2.63
CA ALA A 150 -27.23 8.84 1.57
C ALA A 150 -26.50 10.20 1.57
N ALA A 151 -26.07 10.68 2.74
CA ALA A 151 -25.28 11.89 2.87
C ALA A 151 -23.88 11.68 2.25
N GLY A 152 -23.55 12.50 1.25
CA GLY A 152 -22.20 12.54 0.71
C GLY A 152 -21.22 13.12 1.74
N LEU A 153 -19.97 12.66 1.71
CA LEU A 153 -18.87 13.20 2.53
C LEU A 153 -18.80 14.73 2.47
N THR A 154 -19.07 15.33 1.31
CA THR A 154 -19.09 16.78 1.10
C THR A 154 -20.20 17.48 1.88
N ALA A 155 -21.42 16.93 1.88
CA ALA A 155 -22.55 17.50 2.61
C ALA A 155 -22.30 17.45 4.12
N LEU A 156 -21.74 16.35 4.62
CA LEU A 156 -21.37 16.23 6.02
C LEU A 156 -20.26 17.21 6.43
N GLU A 157 -19.27 17.43 5.55
CA GLU A 157 -18.22 18.41 5.78
C GLU A 157 -18.74 19.86 5.80
N GLU A 158 -19.73 20.17 4.96
CA GLU A 158 -20.42 21.46 4.94
C GLU A 158 -21.22 21.70 6.23
N GLU A 159 -22.01 20.73 6.68
CA GLU A 159 -22.74 20.82 7.96
C GLU A 159 -21.80 21.00 9.15
N TYR A 160 -20.68 20.27 9.17
CA TYR A 160 -19.67 20.42 10.20
C TYR A 160 -19.06 21.83 10.22
N LYS A 161 -18.77 22.40 9.05
CA LYS A 161 -18.28 23.79 8.95
C LYS A 161 -19.33 24.79 9.42
N ALA A 162 -20.61 24.59 9.08
CA ALA A 162 -21.70 25.44 9.56
C ALA A 162 -21.79 25.41 11.10
N LEU A 163 -21.75 24.23 11.71
CA LEU A 163 -21.76 24.08 13.18
C LEU A 163 -20.56 24.75 13.86
N LEU A 164 -19.38 24.73 13.23
CA LEU A 164 -18.21 25.45 13.76
C LEU A 164 -18.42 26.97 13.75
N LEU A 165 -19.06 27.50 12.70
CA LEU A 165 -19.39 28.92 12.61
C LEU A 165 -20.46 29.31 13.64
N ASP A 166 -21.51 28.50 13.79
CA ASP A 166 -22.56 28.73 14.78
C ASP A 166 -21.98 28.75 16.20
N LYS A 167 -21.12 27.78 16.52
CA LYS A 167 -20.42 27.71 17.82
C LYS A 167 -19.57 28.96 18.08
N ALA A 168 -18.88 29.49 17.06
CA ALA A 168 -18.11 30.72 17.20
C ALA A 168 -19.03 31.90 17.50
N GLY A 169 -20.13 32.06 16.75
CA GLY A 169 -21.12 33.10 16.98
C GLY A 169 -21.78 33.03 18.37
N GLU A 170 -22.13 31.83 18.84
CA GLU A 170 -22.67 31.63 20.19
C GLU A 170 -21.66 32.01 21.28
N THR A 171 -20.38 31.71 21.06
CA THR A 171 -19.30 32.06 22.00
C THR A 171 -19.12 33.57 22.07
N GLU A 172 -19.14 34.27 20.93
CA GLU A 172 -19.06 35.73 20.86
C GLU A 172 -20.26 36.39 21.55
N TYR A 173 -21.47 35.85 21.34
CA TYR A 173 -22.68 36.33 21.99
C TYR A 173 -22.62 36.16 23.50
N LEU A 174 -22.21 34.98 23.99
CA LEU A 174 -22.02 34.72 25.42
C LEU A 174 -21.01 35.69 26.03
N GLN A 175 -19.89 35.92 25.37
CA GLN A 175 -18.88 36.87 25.85
C GLN A 175 -19.41 38.32 25.89
N SER A 176 -20.24 38.70 24.92
CA SER A 176 -20.94 40.00 24.94
C SER A 176 -21.89 40.12 26.14
N LEU A 177 -22.66 39.08 26.44
CA LEU A 177 -23.54 39.05 27.61
C LEU A 177 -22.75 39.14 28.92
N GLU A 178 -21.66 38.39 29.05
CA GLU A 178 -20.78 38.46 30.23
C GLU A 178 -20.24 39.88 30.44
N ASN A 179 -19.79 40.54 29.36
CA ASN A 179 -19.34 41.92 29.41
C ASN A 179 -20.46 42.90 29.83
N GLN A 180 -21.70 42.68 29.39
CA GLN A 180 -22.84 43.50 29.81
C GLN A 180 -23.18 43.30 31.29
N VAL A 181 -23.17 42.05 31.75
CA VAL A 181 -23.37 41.71 33.16
C VAL A 181 -22.30 42.37 34.03
N GLU A 182 -21.04 42.37 33.60
CA GLU A 182 -19.97 43.03 34.35
C GLU A 182 -20.19 44.54 34.47
N LYS A 183 -20.60 45.21 33.38
CA LYS A 183 -20.97 46.63 33.42
C LYS A 183 -22.12 46.92 34.39
N LEU A 184 -23.12 46.03 34.46
CA LEU A 184 -24.24 46.19 35.39
C LEU A 184 -23.81 46.06 36.85
N LYS A 185 -22.82 45.21 37.17
CA LYS A 185 -22.25 45.10 38.52
C LYS A 185 -21.54 46.37 38.99
N GLU A 186 -21.02 47.17 38.07
CA GLU A 186 -20.34 48.43 38.40
C GLU A 186 -21.31 49.56 38.80
N ILE A 187 -22.59 49.44 38.45
CA ILE A 187 -23.61 50.45 38.74
C ILE A 187 -23.88 50.47 40.25
N ARG A 188 -23.60 51.61 40.88
CA ARG A 188 -23.95 51.93 42.26
C ARG A 188 -24.83 53.18 42.28
N HIS A 189 -25.92 53.14 43.03
CA HIS A 189 -26.84 54.25 43.14
C HIS A 189 -27.05 54.65 44.60
N VAL A 190 -26.92 55.95 44.88
CA VAL A 190 -27.17 56.49 46.22
C VAL A 190 -28.61 56.94 46.30
N VAL A 191 -29.39 56.32 47.18
CA VAL A 191 -30.78 56.65 47.45
C VAL A 191 -30.88 57.42 48.76
N LYS A 192 -31.58 58.56 48.75
CA LYS A 192 -31.86 59.35 49.95
C LYS A 192 -33.19 58.95 50.57
N CYS A 193 -33.16 58.59 51.85
CA CYS A 193 -34.35 58.43 52.68
C CYS A 193 -34.97 59.79 52.97
N ALA A 194 -36.30 59.83 53.14
CA ALA A 194 -37.01 61.01 53.64
C ALA A 194 -36.51 61.48 55.04
N CYS A 195 -35.87 60.57 55.77
CA CYS A 195 -35.19 60.82 57.04
C CYS A 195 -33.81 61.49 56.92
N GLY A 196 -33.30 61.69 55.71
CA GLY A 196 -32.01 62.33 55.44
C GLY A 196 -30.82 61.36 55.31
N GLU A 197 -31.00 60.08 55.64
CA GLU A 197 -29.95 59.06 55.47
C GLU A 197 -29.74 58.67 54.00
N GLU A 198 -28.49 58.41 53.64
CA GLU A 198 -28.08 57.99 52.30
C GLU A 198 -27.73 56.50 52.29
N TYR A 199 -28.29 55.75 51.34
CA TYR A 199 -28.07 54.31 51.18
C TYR A 199 -27.43 54.04 49.82
N ASN A 200 -26.30 53.32 49.82
CA ASN A 200 -25.70 52.82 48.59
C ASN A 200 -26.37 51.51 48.19
N VAL A 201 -27.15 51.54 47.11
CA VAL A 201 -27.76 50.36 46.52
C VAL A 201 -26.84 49.83 45.43
N ALA A 202 -26.46 48.57 45.56
CA ALA A 202 -25.69 47.83 44.58
C ALA A 202 -26.41 46.51 44.26
N LEU A 203 -26.24 46.01 43.04
CA LEU A 203 -26.68 44.66 42.69
C LEU A 203 -25.77 43.66 43.39
N ASN A 204 -26.34 42.82 44.26
CA ASN A 204 -25.58 41.83 45.02
C ASN A 204 -24.94 40.76 44.11
N LYS A 205 -23.81 40.21 44.57
CA LYS A 205 -23.08 39.10 43.93
C LYS A 205 -23.87 37.81 43.89
#